data_AF-A0A965QLV0-F1
#
_entry.id   AF-A0A965QLV0-F1
#
_cell.length_a   1.000
_cell.length_b   1.000
_cell.length_c   1.000
_cell.angle_alpha   90.00
_cell.angle_beta   90.00
_cell.angle_gamma   90.00
#
_symmetry.space_group_name_H-M   'P 1'
#
loop_
_entity.id
_entity.type
_entity.pdbx_description
1 polymer ?
#
loop_
_entity_poly.entity_id
_entity_poly.type
_entity_poly.pdbx_seq_one_letter_code
_entity_poly.pdbx_strand_id
1 'polypeptide(L)'
;MIASVLSPDPVLYIDDRWLYENQEAIETAMTMYSIERPVTVDGPDFDPFLTDRGLTTGGLVLPQKRVTIGPAAFTSWGVLGSTLAHEIEVHVPQSFLKVVATDHWMQLSLAARRIAGKVFPSVAPGPKELFENDGTWAAERAAYMHEIRNAKRFGLSQEEMGSIWRVMDYYYPSENSTDASHLSASSQKSNEEPRSQEDVRASDL
;
A
#
# COMPACT_ATOMS: atom_id res chain seq x y z
N MET A 1 -19.68 -46.72 34.69
CA MET A 1 -18.39 -46.31 34.12
C MET A 1 -18.70 -45.32 33.02
N ILE A 2 -18.38 -44.04 33.20
CA ILE A 2 -18.61 -43.00 32.17
C ILE A 2 -17.25 -42.79 31.50
N ALA A 3 -17.10 -43.30 30.27
CA ALA A 3 -15.92 -43.04 29.46
C ALA A 3 -16.05 -41.62 28.90
N SER A 4 -15.22 -40.70 29.39
CA SER A 4 -15.07 -39.36 28.82
C SER A 4 -14.30 -39.49 27.50
N VAL A 5 -14.98 -39.16 26.41
CA VAL A 5 -14.39 -39.05 25.07
C VAL A 5 -13.66 -37.71 25.02
N LEU A 6 -12.36 -37.73 25.27
CA LEU A 6 -11.48 -36.60 24.97
C LEU A 6 -11.42 -36.48 23.43
N SER A 7 -12.05 -35.43 22.90
CA SER A 7 -11.89 -35.03 21.49
C SER A 7 -10.42 -34.71 21.25
N PRO A 8 -9.73 -35.36 20.28
CA PRO A 8 -8.35 -35.06 19.93
C PRO A 8 -8.30 -33.86 18.98
N ASP A 9 -8.94 -32.74 19.37
CA ASP A 9 -8.81 -31.52 18.58
C ASP A 9 -7.36 -31.02 18.71
N PRO A 10 -6.62 -30.88 17.60
CA PRO A 10 -5.24 -30.44 17.66
C PRO A 10 -5.21 -29.01 18.20
N VAL A 11 -4.65 -28.85 19.40
CA VAL A 11 -4.30 -27.54 19.94
C VAL A 11 -3.11 -27.03 19.12
N LEU A 12 -3.39 -26.09 18.21
CA LEU A 12 -2.36 -25.31 17.53
C LEU A 12 -1.65 -24.45 18.57
N TYR A 13 -0.48 -24.92 19.03
CA TYR A 13 0.45 -24.08 19.77
C TYR A 13 1.09 -23.12 18.77
N ILE A 14 0.62 -21.88 18.79
CA ILE A 14 1.34 -20.78 18.15
C ILE A 14 2.58 -20.54 19.03
N ASP A 15 3.75 -20.66 18.42
CA ASP A 15 5.01 -20.40 19.11
C ASP A 15 5.16 -18.89 19.31
N ASP A 16 4.84 -18.41 20.50
CA ASP A 16 4.89 -16.98 20.84
C ASP A 16 6.26 -16.34 20.61
N ARG A 17 7.35 -17.15 20.52
CA ARG A 17 8.70 -16.66 20.18
C ARG A 17 8.70 -15.86 18.88
N TRP A 18 7.91 -16.28 17.90
CA TRP A 18 7.80 -15.58 16.63
C TRP A 18 7.24 -14.16 16.79
N LEU A 19 6.33 -13.92 17.74
CA LEU A 19 5.81 -12.57 18.01
C LEU A 19 6.91 -11.66 18.57
N TYR A 20 7.70 -12.17 19.53
CA TYR A 20 8.79 -11.40 20.15
C TYR A 20 9.91 -11.08 19.17
N GLU A 21 10.29 -12.04 18.32
CA GLU A 21 11.34 -11.85 17.31
C GLU A 21 10.95 -10.76 16.29
N ASN A 22 9.69 -10.72 15.86
CA ASN A 22 9.23 -9.69 14.93
C ASN A 22 9.13 -8.32 15.59
N GLN A 23 8.74 -8.25 16.86
CA GLN A 23 8.73 -6.99 17.61
C GLN A 23 10.14 -6.43 17.79
N GLU A 24 11.12 -7.28 18.14
CA GLU A 24 12.53 -6.89 18.24
C GLU A 24 13.09 -6.41 16.89
N ALA A 25 12.69 -7.05 15.79
CA ALA A 25 13.07 -6.62 14.45
C ALA A 25 12.47 -5.25 14.09
N ILE A 26 11.24 -4.94 14.50
CA ILE A 26 10.64 -3.60 14.34
C ILE A 26 11.48 -2.55 15.07
N GLU A 27 11.80 -2.77 16.34
CA GLU A 27 12.57 -1.83 17.16
C GLU A 27 14.00 -1.63 16.61
N THR A 28 14.60 -2.73 16.15
CA THR A 28 15.91 -2.73 15.50
C THR A 28 15.88 -1.92 14.21
N ALA A 29 14.88 -2.11 13.36
CA ALA A 29 14.73 -1.35 12.11
C ALA A 29 14.51 0.14 12.38
N MET A 30 13.67 0.50 13.35
CA MET A 30 13.49 1.90 13.75
C MET A 30 14.82 2.55 14.14
N THR A 31 15.64 1.84 14.91
CA THR A 31 16.98 2.30 15.32
C THR A 31 17.92 2.41 14.12
N MET A 32 18.03 1.36 13.30
CA MET A 32 18.93 1.30 12.13
C MET A 32 18.64 2.44 11.14
N TYR A 33 17.37 2.76 10.92
CA TYR A 33 16.96 3.76 9.95
C TYR A 33 16.66 5.13 10.57
N SER A 34 16.91 5.31 11.87
CA SER A 34 16.66 6.56 12.61
C SER A 34 15.21 7.05 12.44
N ILE A 35 14.24 6.15 12.60
CA ILE A 35 12.82 6.46 12.57
C ILE A 35 12.39 6.75 14.00
N GLU A 36 11.96 7.98 14.27
CA GLU A 36 11.55 8.41 15.59
C GLU A 36 10.04 8.22 15.78
N ARG A 37 9.65 7.60 16.90
CA ARG A 37 8.25 7.46 17.28
C ARG A 37 7.75 8.74 17.96
N PRO A 38 6.72 9.42 17.42
CA PRO A 38 6.08 10.53 18.13
C PRO A 38 5.36 10.06 19.40
N VAL A 39 5.33 10.90 20.44
CA VAL A 39 4.65 10.59 21.72
C VAL A 39 3.13 10.39 21.58
N THR A 40 2.55 10.77 20.44
CA THR A 40 1.14 10.61 20.09
C THR A 40 0.84 9.25 19.47
N VAL A 41 1.82 8.34 19.38
CA VAL A 41 1.68 7.02 18.75
C VAL A 41 1.83 5.92 19.78
N ASP A 42 0.88 4.99 19.76
CA ASP A 42 0.95 3.65 20.35
C ASP A 42 1.49 2.68 19.29
N GLY A 43 2.41 1.79 19.65
CA GLY A 43 3.16 0.94 18.69
C GLY A 43 4.43 1.62 18.14
N PRO A 44 5.02 1.19 17.01
CA PRO A 44 4.52 0.16 16.10
C PRO A 44 4.51 -1.23 16.75
N ASP A 45 3.38 -1.92 16.63
CA ASP A 45 3.18 -3.27 17.14
C ASP A 45 3.11 -4.27 15.99
N PHE A 46 3.69 -5.45 16.18
CA PHE A 46 3.51 -6.54 15.23
C PHE A 46 2.09 -7.13 15.29
N ASP A 47 1.42 -7.23 14.15
CA ASP A 47 0.13 -7.91 14.01
C ASP A 47 0.26 -9.08 13.03
N PRO A 48 0.23 -10.34 13.51
CA PRO A 48 0.41 -11.52 12.66
C PRO A 48 -0.76 -11.77 11.68
N PHE A 49 -1.90 -11.11 11.89
CA PHE A 49 -3.09 -11.26 11.06
C PHE A 49 -3.27 -10.10 10.06
N LEU A 50 -2.42 -9.07 10.12
CA LEU A 50 -2.46 -7.97 9.18
C LEU A 50 -1.98 -8.45 7.81
N THR A 51 -2.88 -8.36 6.82
CA THR A 51 -2.59 -8.79 5.43
C THR A 51 -1.67 -7.83 4.70
N ASP A 52 -1.71 -6.55 5.08
CA ASP A 52 -0.89 -5.49 4.51
C ASP A 52 0.49 -5.40 5.21
N ARG A 53 1.42 -4.63 4.62
CA ARG A 53 2.74 -4.41 5.23
C ARG A 53 2.63 -3.61 6.53
N GLY A 54 1.80 -2.58 6.54
CA GLY A 54 1.59 -1.68 7.66
C GLY A 54 0.20 -1.08 7.62
N LEU A 55 -0.25 -0.59 8.77
CA LEU A 55 -1.50 0.12 8.91
C LEU A 55 -1.41 1.14 10.04
N THR A 56 -1.72 2.39 9.72
CA THR A 56 -1.92 3.44 10.72
C THR A 56 -3.41 3.67 10.95
N THR A 57 -3.89 3.38 12.16
CA THR A 57 -5.26 3.68 12.59
C THR A 57 -5.27 4.81 13.62
N GLY A 58 -6.39 5.54 13.70
CA GLY A 58 -6.55 6.62 14.66
C GLY A 58 -7.89 7.32 14.48
N GLY A 59 -8.50 7.72 15.59
CA GLY A 59 -9.83 8.33 15.58
C GLY A 59 -9.82 9.82 15.30
N LEU A 60 -10.94 10.35 14.81
CA LEU A 60 -11.21 11.79 14.75
C LEU A 60 -11.23 12.43 16.17
N VAL A 61 -11.48 11.60 17.19
CA VAL A 61 -11.75 11.99 18.58
C VAL A 61 -10.60 11.67 19.53
N LEU A 62 -9.81 10.63 19.25
CA LEU A 62 -8.68 10.26 20.08
C LEU A 62 -7.38 10.75 19.42
N PRO A 63 -6.56 11.56 20.13
CA PRO A 63 -5.31 12.09 19.56
C PRO A 63 -4.25 11.00 19.36
N GLN A 64 -4.44 9.82 19.95
CA GLN A 64 -3.51 8.71 19.83
C GLN A 64 -3.76 7.93 18.54
N LYS A 65 -2.69 7.71 17.80
CA LYS A 65 -2.66 6.84 16.63
C LYS A 65 -2.03 5.51 17.01
N ARG A 66 -2.47 4.44 16.37
CA ARG A 66 -1.88 3.11 16.48
C ARG A 66 -1.27 2.74 15.15
N VAL A 67 -0.02 2.32 15.18
CA VAL A 67 0.68 1.77 14.02
C VAL A 67 0.83 0.26 14.23
N THR A 68 0.39 -0.53 13.24
CA THR A 68 0.60 -1.97 13.22
C THR A 68 1.40 -2.38 11.99
N ILE A 69 2.26 -3.39 12.14
CA ILE A 69 3.12 -3.91 11.08
C ILE A 69 2.80 -5.39 10.87
N GLY A 70 2.57 -5.76 9.62
CA GLY A 70 2.19 -7.12 9.23
C GLY A 70 3.37 -7.95 8.72
N PRO A 71 3.20 -9.27 8.57
CA PRO A 71 4.27 -10.17 8.14
C PRO A 71 4.86 -9.81 6.77
N ALA A 72 4.07 -9.19 5.88
CA ALA A 72 4.52 -8.78 4.56
C ALA A 72 5.63 -7.71 4.56
N ALA A 73 5.84 -7.00 5.68
CA ALA A 73 6.92 -6.03 5.83
C ALA A 73 8.30 -6.68 6.05
N PHE A 74 8.35 -7.95 6.47
CA PHE A 74 9.58 -8.63 6.89
C PHE A 74 10.31 -9.37 5.75
N THR A 75 10.04 -8.99 4.50
CA THR A 75 10.72 -9.58 3.33
C THR A 75 12.19 -9.18 3.23
N SER A 76 12.53 -7.98 3.72
CA SER A 76 13.90 -7.51 3.89
C SER A 76 13.95 -6.39 4.94
N TRP A 77 15.15 -6.10 5.47
CA TRP A 77 15.35 -4.94 6.35
C TRP A 77 14.95 -3.62 5.69
N GLY A 78 15.21 -3.48 4.38
CA GLY A 78 14.85 -2.27 3.64
C GLY A 78 13.34 -2.12 3.49
N VAL A 79 12.62 -3.20 3.20
CA VAL A 79 11.15 -3.17 3.11
C VAL A 79 10.54 -2.86 4.48
N LEU A 80 11.03 -3.47 5.55
CA LEU A 80 10.57 -3.17 6.91
C LEU A 80 10.80 -1.70 7.29
N GLY A 81 12.01 -1.19 7.06
CA GLY A 81 12.35 0.20 7.33
C GLY A 81 11.50 1.19 6.52
N SER A 82 11.31 0.93 5.22
CA SER A 82 10.46 1.76 4.36
C SER A 82 8.99 1.74 4.79
N THR A 83 8.47 0.58 5.18
CA THR A 83 7.09 0.44 5.69
C THR A 83 6.92 1.21 7.01
N LEU A 84 7.87 1.09 7.94
CA LEU A 84 7.83 1.85 9.19
C LEU A 84 7.83 3.37 8.94
N ALA A 85 8.64 3.86 8.00
CA ALA A 85 8.66 5.27 7.64
C ALA A 85 7.36 5.71 6.93
N HIS A 86 6.78 4.85 6.09
CA HIS A 86 5.49 5.07 5.46
C HIS A 86 4.41 5.35 6.52
N GLU A 87 4.30 4.48 7.52
CA GLU A 87 3.30 4.64 8.58
C GLU A 87 3.63 5.83 9.52
N ILE A 88 4.86 5.87 10.05
CA ILE A 88 5.23 6.77 11.15
C ILE A 88 5.60 8.18 10.67
N GLU A 89 6.28 8.33 9.55
CA GLU A 89 6.72 9.65 9.09
C GLU A 89 5.68 10.34 8.21
N VAL A 90 4.77 9.57 7.59
CA VAL A 90 3.76 10.11 6.67
C VAL A 90 2.37 10.04 7.29
N HIS A 91 1.86 8.85 7.64
CA HIS A 91 0.48 8.74 8.14
C HIS A 91 0.29 9.27 9.56
N VAL A 92 1.28 9.16 10.45
CA VAL A 92 1.16 9.71 11.80
C VAL A 92 1.05 11.25 11.82
N PRO A 93 1.86 12.03 11.08
CA PRO A 93 1.67 13.48 11.02
C PRO A 93 0.42 13.92 10.24
N GLN A 94 -0.10 13.08 9.34
CA GLN A 94 -1.30 13.40 8.57
C GLN A 94 -2.51 13.58 9.48
N SER A 95 -3.05 14.80 9.54
CA SER A 95 -4.27 15.07 10.30
C SER A 95 -5.46 14.43 9.57
N PHE A 96 -5.93 13.26 10.03
CA PHE A 96 -7.16 12.63 9.51
C PHE A 96 -8.37 13.55 9.63
N LEU A 97 -8.34 14.61 10.45
CA LEU A 97 -9.38 15.63 10.48
C LEU A 97 -9.60 16.31 9.13
N LYS A 98 -8.54 16.51 8.32
CA LYS A 98 -8.68 17.17 7.01
C LYS A 98 -9.27 16.21 5.97
N VAL A 99 -8.89 14.92 6.04
CA VAL A 99 -9.38 13.84 5.17
C VAL A 99 -10.82 13.44 5.53
N VAL A 100 -11.12 13.30 6.81
CA VAL A 100 -12.46 12.97 7.32
C VAL A 100 -13.41 14.17 7.28
N ALA A 101 -12.95 15.42 7.43
CA ALA A 101 -13.81 16.59 7.22
C ALA A 101 -14.12 16.82 5.73
N THR A 102 -13.18 16.51 4.82
CA THR A 102 -13.48 16.49 3.38
C THR A 102 -14.44 15.36 3.05
N ASP A 103 -14.24 14.15 3.59
CA ASP A 103 -15.17 13.04 3.41
C ASP A 103 -16.56 13.30 4.03
N HIS A 104 -16.64 13.83 5.26
CA HIS A 104 -17.93 14.18 5.88
C HIS A 104 -18.64 15.33 5.18
N TRP A 105 -17.92 16.39 4.76
CA TRP A 105 -18.52 17.46 3.95
C TRP A 105 -18.95 16.93 2.59
N MET A 106 -18.18 16.03 1.99
CA MET A 106 -18.54 15.35 0.74
C MET A 106 -19.80 14.51 0.93
N GLN A 107 -19.89 13.66 1.95
CA GLN A 107 -21.08 12.88 2.27
C GLN A 107 -22.30 13.75 2.60
N LEU A 108 -22.10 14.86 3.33
CA LEU A 108 -23.16 15.84 3.61
C LEU A 108 -23.62 16.53 2.31
N SER A 109 -22.69 16.90 1.44
CA SER A 109 -22.98 17.52 0.15
C SER A 109 -23.66 16.54 -0.82
N LEU A 110 -23.28 15.27 -0.81
CA LEU A 110 -23.88 14.19 -1.59
C LEU A 110 -25.29 13.86 -1.07
N ALA A 111 -25.50 13.86 0.25
CA ALA A 111 -26.82 13.70 0.85
C ALA A 111 -27.75 14.88 0.49
N ALA A 112 -27.26 16.11 0.63
CA ALA A 112 -27.98 17.33 0.24
C ALA A 112 -28.29 17.32 -1.28
N ARG A 113 -27.35 16.88 -2.11
CA ARG A 113 -27.52 16.76 -3.56
C ARG A 113 -28.39 15.59 -3.99
N ARG A 114 -28.45 14.48 -3.25
CA ARG A 114 -29.44 13.40 -3.47
C ARG A 114 -30.85 13.89 -3.19
N ILE A 115 -31.04 14.72 -2.17
CA ILE A 115 -32.32 15.38 -1.91
C ILE A 115 -32.65 16.34 -3.05
N ALA A 116 -31.69 17.17 -3.49
CA ALA A 116 -31.86 18.08 -4.61
C ALA A 116 -32.10 17.37 -5.95
N GLY A 117 -31.45 16.22 -6.19
CA GLY A 117 -31.55 15.41 -7.42
C GLY A 117 -32.90 14.72 -7.59
N LYS A 118 -33.63 14.48 -6.48
CA LYS A 118 -35.05 14.07 -6.55
C LYS A 118 -35.96 15.17 -7.08
N VAL A 119 -35.52 16.44 -6.98
CA VAL A 119 -36.25 17.62 -7.47
C VAL A 119 -35.71 18.08 -8.82
N PHE A 120 -34.41 17.91 -9.08
CA PHE A 120 -33.71 18.33 -10.29
C PHE A 120 -32.77 17.20 -10.79
N PRO A 121 -33.25 16.29 -11.64
CA PRO A 121 -32.50 15.10 -12.07
C PRO A 121 -31.22 15.39 -12.87
N SER A 122 -31.01 16.64 -13.32
CA SER A 122 -29.81 17.07 -14.06
C SER A 122 -28.56 17.30 -13.19
N VAL A 123 -28.66 17.15 -11.86
CA VAL A 123 -27.59 17.51 -10.89
C VAL A 123 -26.98 16.27 -10.20
N ALA A 124 -27.32 15.06 -10.65
CA ALA A 124 -26.75 13.83 -10.09
C ALA A 124 -25.29 13.66 -10.55
N PRO A 125 -24.31 13.58 -9.64
CA PRO A 125 -22.91 13.40 -10.02
C PRO A 125 -22.68 12.02 -10.65
N GLY A 126 -21.79 11.95 -11.62
CA GLY A 126 -21.32 10.69 -12.19
C GLY A 126 -20.45 9.91 -11.19
N PRO A 127 -20.32 8.59 -11.33
CA PRO A 127 -19.58 7.74 -10.39
C PRO A 127 -18.09 8.10 -10.25
N LYS A 128 -17.49 8.83 -11.20
CA LYS A 128 -16.08 9.28 -11.12
C LYS A 128 -15.85 10.39 -10.09
N GLU A 129 -16.77 11.33 -9.93
CA GLU A 129 -16.61 12.48 -9.00
C GLU A 129 -16.64 12.06 -7.51
N LEU A 130 -17.11 10.85 -7.21
CA LEU A 130 -17.18 10.30 -5.85
C LEU A 130 -15.85 9.74 -5.34
N PHE A 131 -14.89 9.44 -6.22
CA PHE A 131 -13.61 8.81 -5.85
C PHE A 131 -12.38 9.70 -6.14
N GLU A 132 -12.52 10.71 -7.01
CA GLU A 132 -11.42 11.62 -7.41
C GLU A 132 -10.99 12.63 -6.32
N ASN A 133 -11.74 12.76 -5.22
CA ASN A 133 -11.48 13.76 -4.17
C ASN A 133 -11.20 13.16 -2.78
N ASP A 134 -10.92 11.86 -2.69
CA ASP A 134 -10.55 11.25 -1.41
C ASP A 134 -9.12 11.64 -1.04
N GLY A 135 -8.99 12.51 -0.03
CA GLY A 135 -7.69 12.89 0.54
C GLY A 135 -6.85 11.68 0.98
N THR A 136 -7.48 10.53 1.18
CA THR A 136 -6.86 9.22 1.39
C THR A 136 -5.99 8.81 0.21
N TRP A 137 -6.47 8.94 -1.04
CA TRP A 137 -5.72 8.53 -2.23
C TRP A 137 -4.39 9.28 -2.38
N ALA A 138 -4.43 10.62 -2.22
CA ALA A 138 -3.24 11.45 -2.34
C ALA A 138 -2.27 11.23 -1.17
N ALA A 139 -2.81 10.96 0.03
CA ALA A 139 -2.03 10.66 1.23
C ALA A 139 -1.25 9.35 1.09
N GLU A 140 -1.90 8.28 0.66
CA GLU A 140 -1.29 6.97 0.40
C GLU A 140 -0.21 7.09 -0.67
N ARG A 141 -0.51 7.74 -1.80
CA ARG A 141 0.47 7.93 -2.87
C ARG A 141 1.68 8.74 -2.40
N ALA A 142 1.47 9.76 -1.55
CA ALA A 142 2.56 10.52 -0.96
C ALA A 142 3.45 9.65 -0.06
N ALA A 143 2.86 8.69 0.66
CA ALA A 143 3.58 7.74 1.51
C ALA A 143 4.42 6.75 0.68
N TYR A 144 3.87 6.17 -0.39
CA TYR A 144 4.67 5.35 -1.33
C TYR A 144 5.80 6.14 -1.99
N MET A 145 5.54 7.39 -2.41
CA MET A 145 6.59 8.26 -2.95
C MET A 145 7.68 8.58 -1.91
N HIS A 146 7.32 8.65 -0.62
CA HIS A 146 8.28 8.81 0.47
C HIS A 146 9.20 7.60 0.60
N GLU A 147 8.68 6.38 0.52
CA GLU A 147 9.49 5.15 0.47
C GLU A 147 10.50 5.20 -0.67
N ILE A 148 10.03 5.50 -1.89
CA ILE A 148 10.86 5.52 -3.10
C ILE A 148 11.94 6.60 -3.03
N ARG A 149 11.60 7.82 -2.57
CA ARG A 149 12.56 8.93 -2.45
C ARG A 149 13.65 8.64 -1.42
N ASN A 150 13.31 7.88 -0.38
CA ASN A 150 14.22 7.49 0.68
C ASN A 150 14.81 6.08 0.48
N ALA A 151 14.71 5.50 -0.72
CA ALA A 151 15.21 4.16 -1.01
C ALA A 151 16.66 3.94 -0.58
N LYS A 152 17.52 4.95 -0.76
CA LYS A 152 18.92 4.90 -0.31
C LYS A 152 19.06 4.81 1.21
N ARG A 153 18.22 5.52 1.98
CA ARG A 153 18.20 5.46 3.44
C ARG A 153 17.86 4.05 3.90
N PHE A 154 16.91 3.41 3.24
CA PHE A 154 16.43 2.07 3.61
C PHE A 154 17.27 0.93 3.01
N GLY A 155 18.12 1.22 2.01
CA GLY A 155 18.87 0.20 1.30
C GLY A 155 18.00 -0.65 0.37
N LEU A 156 16.92 -0.07 -0.19
CA LEU A 156 16.06 -0.77 -1.13
C LEU A 156 16.81 -1.07 -2.43
N SER A 157 16.68 -2.32 -2.88
CA SER A 157 17.10 -2.76 -4.21
C SER A 157 16.20 -2.17 -5.31
N GLN A 158 16.67 -2.23 -6.55
CA GLN A 158 15.87 -1.80 -7.71
C GLN A 158 14.59 -2.64 -7.87
N GLU A 159 14.64 -3.93 -7.51
CA GLU A 159 13.49 -4.82 -7.57
C GLU A 159 12.43 -4.43 -6.53
N GLU A 160 12.84 -4.16 -5.29
CA GLU A 160 11.94 -3.71 -4.23
C GLU A 160 11.32 -2.35 -4.56
N MET A 161 12.14 -1.40 -5.04
CA MET A 161 11.63 -0.12 -5.53
C MET A 161 10.61 -0.30 -6.66
N GLY A 162 10.89 -1.20 -7.62
CA GLY A 162 9.97 -1.52 -8.71
C GLY A 162 8.68 -2.19 -8.23
N SER A 163 8.75 -3.01 -7.19
CA SER A 163 7.57 -3.60 -6.54
C SER A 163 6.70 -2.52 -5.87
N ILE A 164 7.31 -1.64 -5.08
CA ILE A 164 6.65 -0.52 -4.41
C ILE A 164 6.00 0.41 -5.44
N TRP A 165 6.70 0.73 -6.54
CA TRP A 165 6.16 1.50 -7.66
C TRP A 165 4.92 0.85 -8.29
N ARG A 166 4.95 -0.47 -8.54
CA ARG A 166 3.82 -1.19 -9.14
C ARG A 166 2.61 -1.21 -8.22
N VAL A 167 2.80 -1.44 -6.93
CA VAL A 167 1.72 -1.38 -5.94
C VAL A 167 1.11 0.03 -5.91
N MET A 168 1.96 1.06 -5.81
CA MET A 168 1.51 2.44 -5.84
C MET A 168 0.73 2.77 -7.12
N ASP A 169 1.22 2.41 -8.31
CA ASP A 169 0.56 2.77 -9.56
C ASP A 169 -0.72 1.96 -9.80
N TYR A 170 -0.78 0.71 -9.33
CA TYR A 170 -1.98 -0.13 -9.45
C TYR A 170 -3.13 0.36 -8.57
N TYR A 171 -2.87 0.61 -7.28
CA TYR A 171 -3.91 1.05 -6.34
C TYR A 171 -4.11 2.56 -6.33
N TYR A 172 -3.06 3.32 -6.64
CA TYR A 172 -3.03 4.79 -6.60
C TYR A 172 -2.44 5.40 -7.90
N PRO A 173 -3.08 5.16 -9.07
CA PRO A 173 -2.61 5.63 -10.38
C PRO A 173 -2.71 7.16 -10.51
N SER A 174 -1.63 7.83 -10.94
CA SER A 174 -1.70 9.28 -11.19
C SER A 174 -2.78 9.64 -12.23
N GLU A 175 -3.42 10.81 -12.12
CA GLU A 175 -4.45 11.25 -13.09
C GLU A 175 -3.99 11.14 -14.57
N ASN A 176 -2.69 11.32 -14.82
CA ASN A 176 -2.09 11.24 -16.15
C ASN A 176 -1.75 9.81 -16.64
N SER A 177 -1.89 8.76 -15.82
CA SER A 177 -1.53 7.39 -16.22
C SER A 177 -2.66 6.68 -16.99
N THR A 178 -3.89 7.19 -16.92
CA THR A 178 -5.06 6.63 -17.62
C THR A 178 -5.00 6.79 -19.15
N ASP A 179 -4.25 7.77 -19.67
CA ASP A 179 -4.10 7.96 -21.12
C ASP A 179 -3.05 7.04 -21.75
N ALA A 180 -2.16 6.43 -20.95
CA ALA A 180 -1.08 5.60 -21.45
C ALA A 180 -1.50 4.13 -21.72
N SER A 181 -2.58 3.65 -21.11
CA SER A 181 -3.09 2.27 -21.30
C SER A 181 -3.87 2.09 -22.61
N HIS A 182 -4.24 3.17 -23.30
CA HIS A 182 -4.83 3.11 -24.65
C HIS A 182 -3.78 3.11 -25.79
N LEU A 183 -2.53 3.49 -25.51
CA LEU A 183 -1.47 3.59 -26.53
C LEU A 183 -0.57 2.35 -26.62
N SER A 184 -0.57 1.48 -25.60
CA SER A 184 0.22 0.25 -25.59
C SER A 184 -0.43 -0.93 -26.34
N ALA A 185 -1.69 -0.80 -26.79
CA ALA A 185 -2.37 -1.82 -27.58
C ALA A 185 -2.16 -1.69 -29.11
N SER A 186 -1.55 -0.62 -29.63
CA SER A 186 -1.40 -0.42 -31.09
C SER A 186 -0.01 -0.70 -31.66
N SER A 187 0.97 -1.10 -30.85
CA SER A 187 2.37 -1.21 -31.31
C SER A 187 2.90 -2.64 -31.52
N GLN A 188 2.02 -3.65 -31.53
CA GLN A 188 2.36 -5.06 -31.84
C GLN A 188 1.98 -5.49 -33.27
N LYS A 189 2.04 -4.59 -34.25
CA LYS A 189 1.75 -4.95 -35.65
C LYS A 189 2.76 -4.39 -36.66
N SER A 190 4.02 -4.78 -36.54
CA SER A 190 4.95 -4.86 -37.68
C SER A 190 6.26 -5.53 -37.26
N ASN A 191 6.33 -6.85 -37.40
CA ASN A 191 7.59 -7.55 -37.66
C ASN A 191 7.24 -8.89 -38.31
N GLU A 192 6.76 -8.82 -39.56
CA GLU A 192 6.84 -9.95 -40.47
C GLU A 192 8.27 -10.00 -41.02
N GLU A 193 9.01 -11.03 -40.65
CA GLU A 193 10.28 -11.40 -41.28
C GLU A 193 10.07 -11.77 -42.75
N PRO A 194 10.98 -11.40 -43.66
CA PRO A 194 11.24 -12.20 -44.85
C PRO A 194 12.44 -13.11 -44.59
N ARG A 195 12.17 -14.42 -44.44
CA ARG A 195 13.16 -15.49 -44.54
C ARG A 195 13.07 -16.13 -45.93
N SER A 196 14.02 -15.81 -46.79
CA SER A 196 14.41 -16.61 -47.96
C SER A 196 15.93 -16.54 -48.03
N GLN A 197 16.63 -17.61 -47.65
CA GLN A 197 17.13 -18.69 -48.51
C GLN A 197 18.32 -18.28 -49.41
N GLU A 198 19.21 -19.27 -49.57
CA GLU A 198 20.40 -19.38 -50.44
C GLU A 198 21.72 -18.91 -49.80
N ASP A 199 22.62 -19.80 -49.33
CA ASP A 199 23.39 -20.88 -50.03
C ASP A 199 24.62 -20.32 -50.78
N VAL A 200 25.61 -21.19 -51.01
CA VAL A 200 26.88 -21.01 -51.76
C VAL A 200 28.18 -20.91 -50.91
N ARG A 201 28.72 -22.11 -50.65
CA ARG A 201 30.04 -22.64 -51.05
C ARG A 201 31.35 -21.83 -50.83
N ALA A 202 32.22 -22.53 -50.08
CA ALA A 202 33.54 -23.06 -50.50
C ALA A 202 34.78 -22.16 -50.62
N SER A 203 35.89 -22.82 -50.28
CA SER A 203 37.25 -22.72 -50.80
C SER A 203 38.27 -21.86 -50.04
N ASP A 204 39.27 -22.60 -49.54
CA ASP A 204 40.72 -22.35 -49.66
C ASP A 204 41.33 -21.11 -48.99
N LEU A 205 42.01 -21.33 -47.85
CA LEU A 205 43.49 -21.34 -47.72
C LEU A 205 43.91 -21.45 -46.23
#